data_AF-A0A537IH28-F1
#
_entry.id   AF-A0A537IH28-F1
#
_cell.length_a   1.000
_cell.length_b   1.000
_cell.length_c   1.000
_cell.angle_alpha   90.00
_cell.angle_beta   90.00
_cell.angle_gamma   90.00
#
_symmetry.space_group_name_H-M   'P 1'
#
loop_
_entity.id
_entity.type
_entity.pdbx_description
1 polymer ?
#
loop_
_entity_poly.entity_id
_entity_poly.type
_entity_poly.pdbx_seq_one_letter_code
_entity_poly.pdbx_strand_id
1 'polypeptide(L)'
;MKQKKTILLVSLLAINTICLAQINEGLVDLGKTYRQYMFRNNAPAGVSAGLDKYSGTVLGFVADFIRETTRENNSLLTEKFLSRPGDSSLKYVYIIREVNYNVRKEEPEDNKSLVEKLLNKDVPVNELVDCYYDILFTGYGNKNQPFDLSGVNFDLKEYHLNNDTEQGIFFLRAMRLCGTVIWGYMNVVKPPNYKEAMKYIEKYPRFNSAPYYQYLDLNFPDFKMKIESEKKAQSYKEYYIDKYYETLIYHLQCLQQDDSNKEKINDLILGSILKEEMYYKYSKQEKALKKLFTPYKR
;
A
#
# COMPACT_ATOMS: atom_id res chain seq x y z
N MET A 1 -10.93 -42.14 -34.18
CA MET A 1 -9.93 -41.19 -33.64
C MET A 1 -10.40 -39.71 -33.63
N LYS A 2 -11.12 -39.22 -34.65
CA LYS A 2 -11.65 -37.83 -34.68
C LYS A 2 -12.66 -37.50 -33.56
N GLN A 3 -13.67 -38.35 -33.32
CA GLN A 3 -14.67 -38.13 -32.24
C GLN A 3 -14.04 -38.02 -30.83
N LYS A 4 -13.03 -38.85 -30.50
CA LYS A 4 -12.32 -38.78 -29.21
C LYS A 4 -11.55 -37.46 -29.04
N LYS A 5 -11.00 -36.90 -30.13
CA LYS A 5 -10.35 -35.58 -30.10
C LYS A 5 -11.35 -34.43 -29.95
N THR A 6 -12.51 -34.52 -30.59
CA THR A 6 -13.58 -33.51 -30.47
C THR A 6 -14.19 -33.49 -29.06
N ILE A 7 -14.44 -34.67 -28.46
CA ILE A 7 -14.94 -34.78 -27.08
C ILE A 7 -13.93 -34.19 -26.08
N LEU A 8 -12.64 -34.50 -26.23
CA LEU A 8 -11.58 -33.93 -25.39
C LEU A 8 -11.51 -32.39 -25.49
N LEU A 9 -11.64 -31.83 -26.71
CA LEU A 9 -11.63 -30.38 -26.92
C LEU A 9 -12.84 -29.70 -26.27
N VAL A 10 -14.05 -30.26 -26.43
CA VAL A 10 -15.28 -29.72 -25.84
C VAL A 10 -15.23 -29.80 -24.31
N SER A 11 -14.68 -30.87 -23.74
CA SER A 11 -14.48 -31.00 -22.29
C SER A 11 -13.49 -29.97 -21.74
N LEU A 12 -12.37 -29.72 -22.43
CA LEU A 12 -11.38 -28.70 -22.03
C LEU A 12 -11.96 -27.27 -22.09
N LEU A 13 -12.76 -26.98 -23.12
CA LEU A 13 -13.48 -25.72 -23.26
C LEU A 13 -14.49 -25.51 -22.13
N ALA A 14 -15.26 -26.54 -21.76
CA ALA A 14 -16.24 -26.46 -20.68
C ALA A 14 -15.59 -26.31 -19.29
N ILE A 15 -14.44 -26.94 -19.05
CA ILE A 15 -13.70 -26.80 -17.78
C ILE A 15 -13.16 -25.38 -17.62
N ASN A 16 -12.64 -24.77 -18.70
CA ASN A 16 -12.12 -23.41 -18.68
C ASN A 16 -13.21 -22.36 -18.44
N THR A 17 -14.42 -22.53 -19.00
CA THR A 17 -15.52 -21.58 -18.78
C THR A 17 -16.08 -21.64 -17.35
N ILE A 18 -16.19 -22.84 -16.77
CA ILE A 18 -16.63 -23.01 -15.37
C ILE A 18 -15.62 -22.38 -14.41
N CYS A 19 -14.32 -22.59 -14.64
CA CYS A 19 -13.26 -22.01 -13.82
C CYS A 19 -13.28 -20.48 -13.87
N LEU A 20 -13.43 -19.89 -15.06
CA LEU A 20 -13.49 -18.43 -15.23
C LEU A 20 -14.71 -17.81 -14.55
N ALA A 21 -15.89 -18.44 -14.65
CA ALA A 21 -17.10 -17.97 -14.00
C ALA A 21 -16.97 -18.00 -12.46
N GLN A 22 -16.38 -19.06 -11.89
CA GLN A 22 -16.10 -19.16 -10.46
C GLN A 22 -15.12 -18.08 -9.97
N ILE A 23 -14.08 -17.79 -10.75
CA ILE A 23 -13.15 -16.70 -10.46
C ILE A 23 -13.87 -15.35 -10.46
N ASN A 24 -14.71 -15.09 -11.47
CA ASN A 24 -15.44 -13.82 -11.58
C ASN A 24 -16.35 -13.61 -10.36
N GLU A 25 -17.19 -14.58 -10.04
CA GLU A 25 -18.08 -14.49 -8.88
C GLU A 25 -17.32 -14.35 -7.57
N GLY A 26 -16.21 -15.08 -7.42
CA GLY A 26 -15.35 -14.97 -6.25
C GLY A 26 -14.72 -13.59 -6.06
N LEU A 27 -14.25 -12.97 -7.13
CA LEU A 27 -13.69 -11.61 -7.08
C LEU A 27 -14.74 -10.54 -6.77
N VAL A 28 -15.97 -10.71 -7.27
CA VAL A 28 -17.09 -9.82 -6.90
C VAL A 28 -17.42 -9.97 -5.42
N ASP A 29 -17.50 -11.20 -4.91
CA ASP A 29 -17.81 -11.49 -3.51
C ASP A 29 -16.74 -10.95 -2.56
N LEU A 30 -15.46 -11.20 -2.86
CA LEU A 30 -14.33 -10.64 -2.12
C LEU A 30 -14.29 -9.11 -2.17
N GLY A 31 -14.60 -8.52 -3.33
CA GLY A 31 -14.71 -7.07 -3.52
C GLY A 31 -15.79 -6.43 -2.63
N LYS A 32 -16.97 -7.06 -2.55
CA LYS A 32 -18.06 -6.62 -1.68
C LYS A 32 -17.72 -6.77 -0.20
N THR A 33 -17.09 -7.90 0.17
CA THR A 33 -16.62 -8.16 1.53
C THR A 33 -15.61 -7.11 1.96
N TYR A 34 -14.60 -6.85 1.14
CA TYR A 34 -13.61 -5.81 1.39
C TYR A 34 -14.28 -4.44 1.55
N ARG A 35 -15.13 -4.02 0.62
CA ARG A 35 -15.87 -2.75 0.71
C ARG A 35 -16.60 -2.59 2.05
N GLN A 36 -17.28 -3.64 2.49
CA GLN A 36 -18.12 -3.59 3.68
C GLN A 36 -17.31 -3.46 4.97
N TYR A 37 -16.10 -4.04 5.03
CA TYR A 37 -15.36 -4.20 6.28
C TYR A 37 -13.92 -3.65 6.26
N MET A 38 -13.47 -3.01 5.17
CA MET A 38 -12.09 -2.48 5.04
C MET A 38 -11.77 -1.30 5.97
N PHE A 39 -12.79 -0.66 6.56
CA PHE A 39 -12.62 0.47 7.46
C PHE A 39 -12.61 0.00 8.92
N ARG A 40 -13.19 0.76 9.86
CA ARG A 40 -13.09 0.49 11.30
C ARG A 40 -13.97 -0.66 11.80
N ASN A 41 -14.99 -1.08 11.05
CA ASN A 41 -15.89 -2.16 11.45
C ASN A 41 -15.36 -3.54 11.04
N ASN A 42 -15.40 -4.52 11.94
CA ASN A 42 -14.88 -5.86 11.67
C ASN A 42 -15.90 -6.77 10.98
N ALA A 43 -15.39 -7.68 10.15
CA ALA A 43 -16.20 -8.76 9.59
C ALA A 43 -16.67 -9.71 10.72
N PRO A 44 -17.96 -10.06 10.80
CA PRO A 44 -18.45 -11.08 11.71
C PRO A 44 -17.82 -12.45 11.42
N ALA A 45 -17.71 -13.31 12.44
CA ALA A 45 -17.10 -14.64 12.30
C ALA A 45 -17.70 -15.47 11.15
N GLY A 46 -19.02 -15.40 10.93
CA GLY A 46 -19.68 -16.09 9.82
C GLY A 46 -19.26 -15.58 8.44
N VAL A 47 -18.96 -14.29 8.29
CA VAL A 47 -18.41 -13.73 7.05
C VAL A 47 -16.98 -14.25 6.84
N SER A 48 -16.15 -14.23 7.88
CA SER A 48 -14.76 -14.72 7.81
C SER A 48 -14.68 -16.21 7.49
N ALA A 49 -15.55 -17.05 8.09
CA ALA A 49 -15.65 -18.48 7.81
C ALA A 49 -16.22 -18.75 6.41
N GLY A 50 -17.12 -17.88 5.93
CA GLY A 50 -17.64 -17.95 4.56
C GLY A 50 -16.56 -17.81 3.48
N LEU A 51 -15.40 -17.25 3.80
CA LEU A 51 -14.26 -17.16 2.88
C LEU A 51 -13.48 -18.48 2.75
N ASP A 52 -13.69 -19.45 3.64
CA ASP A 52 -13.00 -20.75 3.62
C ASP A 52 -13.36 -21.58 2.38
N LYS A 53 -14.49 -21.26 1.72
CA LYS A 53 -14.87 -21.84 0.43
C LYS A 53 -13.85 -21.59 -0.68
N TYR A 54 -12.97 -20.59 -0.54
CA TYR A 54 -11.89 -20.30 -1.46
C TYR A 54 -10.58 -21.02 -1.11
N SER A 55 -10.52 -21.71 0.04
CA SER A 55 -9.35 -22.48 0.45
C SER A 55 -9.02 -23.56 -0.59
N GLY A 56 -7.75 -23.69 -0.94
CA GLY A 56 -7.29 -24.62 -1.98
C GLY A 56 -7.64 -24.22 -3.42
N THR A 57 -8.30 -23.08 -3.64
CA THR A 57 -8.59 -22.55 -4.98
C THR A 57 -7.53 -21.53 -5.42
N VAL A 58 -7.59 -21.11 -6.69
CA VAL A 58 -6.75 -20.01 -7.21
C VAL A 58 -6.99 -18.66 -6.52
N LEU A 59 -8.13 -18.50 -5.82
CA LEU A 59 -8.46 -17.31 -5.04
C LEU A 59 -8.04 -17.42 -3.57
N GLY A 60 -7.51 -18.57 -3.11
CA GLY A 60 -7.27 -18.84 -1.70
C GLY A 60 -6.35 -17.82 -1.01
N PHE A 61 -5.23 -17.46 -1.64
CA PHE A 61 -4.33 -16.44 -1.11
C PHE A 61 -5.02 -15.09 -0.93
N VAL A 62 -5.79 -14.67 -1.95
CA VAL A 62 -6.45 -13.37 -1.95
C VAL A 62 -7.63 -13.34 -0.97
N ALA A 63 -8.35 -14.46 -0.83
CA ALA A 63 -9.39 -14.61 0.19
C ALA A 63 -8.82 -14.49 1.60
N ASP A 64 -7.68 -15.14 1.88
CA ASP A 64 -6.96 -15.00 3.15
C ASP A 64 -6.52 -13.54 3.38
N PHE A 65 -5.95 -12.90 2.36
CA PHE A 65 -5.52 -11.51 2.44
C PHE A 65 -6.71 -10.58 2.78
N ILE A 66 -7.83 -10.70 2.07
CA ILE A 66 -9.04 -9.92 2.35
C ILE A 66 -9.59 -10.21 3.75
N ARG A 67 -9.57 -11.47 4.21
CA ARG A 67 -9.93 -11.83 5.59
C ARG A 67 -9.11 -11.03 6.59
N GLU A 68 -7.80 -10.94 6.42
CA GLU A 68 -6.92 -10.18 7.31
C GLU A 68 -7.17 -8.66 7.25
N THR A 69 -7.50 -8.10 6.08
CA THR A 69 -7.83 -6.66 5.96
C THR A 69 -9.14 -6.25 6.65
N THR A 70 -9.97 -7.22 7.03
CA THR A 70 -11.33 -6.98 7.55
C THR A 70 -11.46 -7.26 9.05
N ARG A 71 -10.35 -7.58 9.73
CA ARG A 71 -10.32 -7.89 11.18
C ARG A 71 -9.18 -7.20 11.91
N GLU A 72 -9.36 -7.02 13.21
CA GLU A 72 -8.32 -6.64 14.18
C GLU A 72 -7.39 -7.81 14.48
N ASN A 73 -6.23 -7.52 15.11
CA ASN A 73 -5.21 -8.52 15.46
C ASN A 73 -4.85 -9.40 14.24
N ASN A 74 -4.81 -8.76 13.07
CA ASN A 74 -4.59 -9.44 11.81
C ASN A 74 -3.11 -9.79 11.61
N SER A 75 -2.87 -10.65 10.63
CA SER A 75 -1.54 -11.14 10.27
C SER A 75 -0.93 -10.36 9.10
N LEU A 76 -1.43 -9.18 8.73
CA LEU A 76 -0.99 -8.44 7.53
C LEU A 76 0.51 -8.11 7.51
N LEU A 77 1.15 -7.99 8.68
CA LEU A 77 2.59 -7.73 8.81
C LEU A 77 3.43 -9.01 9.02
N THR A 78 2.87 -10.17 8.69
CA THR A 78 3.66 -11.41 8.62
C THR A 78 4.30 -11.56 7.25
N GLU A 79 5.39 -12.33 7.17
CA GLU A 79 6.12 -12.62 5.93
C GLU A 79 5.20 -13.09 4.79
N LYS A 80 4.16 -13.86 5.09
CA LYS A 80 3.14 -14.34 4.12
C LYS A 80 2.55 -13.19 3.29
N PHE A 81 2.26 -12.05 3.91
CA PHE A 81 1.61 -10.92 3.23
C PHE A 81 2.57 -9.77 2.93
N LEU A 82 3.67 -9.64 3.67
CA LEU A 82 4.72 -8.67 3.34
C LEU A 82 5.52 -9.07 2.10
N SER A 83 5.65 -10.38 1.85
CA SER A 83 6.29 -10.88 0.63
C SER A 83 5.46 -10.61 -0.61
N ARG A 84 6.14 -10.42 -1.74
CA ARG A 84 5.52 -10.23 -3.05
C ARG A 84 4.69 -11.47 -3.43
N PRO A 85 3.35 -11.37 -3.57
CA PRO A 85 2.57 -12.49 -4.05
C PRO A 85 2.75 -12.66 -5.57
N GLY A 86 2.28 -13.79 -6.10
CA GLY A 86 2.31 -14.06 -7.54
C GLY A 86 1.45 -13.06 -8.33
N ASP A 87 1.77 -12.89 -9.62
CA ASP A 87 1.16 -11.87 -10.48
C ASP A 87 -0.38 -11.99 -10.57
N SER A 88 -0.91 -13.22 -10.59
CA SER A 88 -2.36 -13.43 -10.57
C SER A 88 -2.99 -12.90 -9.28
N SER A 89 -2.33 -13.07 -8.13
CA SER A 89 -2.84 -12.55 -6.85
C SER A 89 -2.79 -11.02 -6.80
N LEU A 90 -1.71 -10.41 -7.29
CA LEU A 90 -1.62 -8.95 -7.44
C LEU A 90 -2.77 -8.42 -8.33
N LYS A 91 -3.02 -9.09 -9.46
CA LYS A 91 -4.11 -8.77 -10.37
C LYS A 91 -5.50 -8.89 -9.73
N TYR A 92 -5.73 -9.95 -8.96
CA TYR A 92 -6.99 -10.18 -8.25
C TYR A 92 -7.24 -9.14 -7.15
N VAL A 93 -6.22 -8.76 -6.39
CA VAL A 93 -6.32 -7.67 -5.39
C VAL A 93 -6.65 -6.34 -6.07
N TYR A 94 -6.02 -6.05 -7.22
CA TYR A 94 -6.39 -4.89 -8.04
C TYR A 94 -7.86 -4.91 -8.45
N ILE A 95 -8.36 -6.04 -8.95
CA ILE A 95 -9.77 -6.18 -9.35
C ILE A 95 -10.70 -5.97 -8.14
N ILE A 96 -10.38 -6.53 -6.97
CA ILE A 96 -11.13 -6.34 -5.73
C ILE A 96 -11.22 -4.86 -5.35
N ARG A 97 -10.12 -4.10 -5.50
CA ARG A 97 -10.12 -2.64 -5.29
C ARG A 97 -11.08 -1.94 -6.26
N GLU A 98 -11.00 -2.29 -7.54
CA GLU A 98 -11.85 -1.67 -8.57
C GLU A 98 -13.33 -1.98 -8.35
N VAL A 99 -13.68 -3.20 -7.89
CA VAL A 99 -15.04 -3.53 -7.47
C VAL A 99 -15.47 -2.61 -6.31
N ASN A 100 -14.64 -2.45 -5.26
CA ASN A 100 -14.94 -1.54 -4.16
C ASN A 100 -15.16 -0.08 -4.62
N TYR A 101 -14.35 0.42 -5.56
CA TYR A 101 -14.52 1.75 -6.14
C TYR A 101 -15.77 1.86 -7.01
N ASN A 102 -16.07 0.84 -7.79
CA ASN A 102 -17.23 0.82 -8.67
C ASN A 102 -18.53 1.03 -7.89
N VAL A 103 -18.69 0.37 -6.73
CA VAL A 103 -19.90 0.54 -5.90
C VAL A 103 -19.97 1.90 -5.16
N ARG A 104 -19.03 2.82 -5.41
CA ARG A 104 -19.07 4.21 -4.91
C ARG A 104 -19.41 5.22 -6.00
N LYS A 105 -19.47 4.79 -7.26
CA LYS A 105 -19.82 5.67 -8.39
C LYS A 105 -21.31 5.98 -8.37
N GLU A 106 -21.65 7.15 -8.90
CA GLU A 106 -23.04 7.57 -9.14
C GLU A 106 -23.73 6.59 -10.10
N GLU A 107 -23.04 6.20 -11.17
CA GLU A 107 -23.49 5.19 -12.14
C GLU A 107 -22.50 4.00 -12.15
N PRO A 108 -22.69 2.99 -11.27
CA PRO A 108 -21.82 1.82 -11.21
C PRO A 108 -22.02 0.90 -12.42
N GLU A 109 -20.93 0.38 -13.00
CA GLU A 109 -20.96 -0.72 -13.98
C GLU A 109 -21.44 -2.01 -13.29
N ASP A 110 -22.04 -2.96 -14.01
CA ASP A 110 -22.28 -4.29 -13.43
C ASP A 110 -20.94 -4.91 -12.99
N ASN A 111 -20.89 -5.45 -11.76
CA ASN A 111 -19.63 -5.93 -11.20
C ASN A 111 -19.10 -7.16 -11.93
N LYS A 112 -19.95 -8.04 -12.47
CA LYS A 112 -19.49 -9.21 -13.22
C LYS A 112 -18.85 -8.78 -14.54
N SER A 113 -19.49 -7.85 -15.24
CA SER A 113 -18.95 -7.22 -16.47
C SER A 113 -17.63 -6.50 -16.21
N LEU A 114 -17.54 -5.72 -15.11
CA LEU A 114 -16.32 -5.04 -14.71
C LEU A 114 -15.18 -6.03 -14.46
N VAL A 115 -15.43 -7.10 -13.69
CA VAL A 115 -14.42 -8.12 -13.38
C VAL A 115 -13.94 -8.81 -14.66
N GLU A 116 -14.85 -9.19 -15.55
CA GLU A 116 -14.50 -9.82 -16.84
C GLU A 116 -13.62 -8.90 -17.70
N LYS A 117 -13.98 -7.61 -17.79
CA LYS A 117 -13.17 -6.61 -18.49
C LYS A 117 -11.77 -6.49 -17.87
N LEU A 118 -11.68 -6.46 -16.55
CA LEU A 118 -10.41 -6.25 -15.86
C LEU A 118 -9.51 -7.49 -15.88
N LEU A 119 -10.07 -8.70 -15.86
CA LEU A 119 -9.30 -9.95 -16.02
C LEU A 119 -8.53 -9.98 -17.34
N ASN A 120 -9.12 -9.46 -18.41
CA ASN A 120 -8.52 -9.43 -19.74
C ASN A 120 -7.69 -8.16 -20.01
N LYS A 121 -7.77 -7.15 -19.13
CA LYS A 121 -7.04 -5.90 -19.29
C LYS A 121 -5.59 -6.06 -18.86
N ASP A 122 -4.65 -5.65 -19.71
CA ASP A 122 -3.27 -5.48 -19.29
C ASP A 122 -3.13 -4.27 -18.35
N VAL A 123 -2.51 -4.49 -17.19
CA VAL A 123 -2.30 -3.46 -16.16
C VAL A 123 -0.83 -3.48 -15.80
N PRO A 124 -0.13 -2.33 -15.83
CA PRO A 124 1.29 -2.28 -15.50
C PRO A 124 1.57 -2.89 -14.13
N VAL A 125 2.60 -3.74 -14.05
CA VAL A 125 2.96 -4.46 -12.81
C VAL A 125 3.15 -3.51 -11.63
N ASN A 126 3.76 -2.33 -11.85
CA ASN A 126 3.95 -1.33 -10.82
C ASN A 126 2.61 -0.85 -10.21
N GLU A 127 1.54 -0.72 -11.01
CA GLU A 127 0.21 -0.37 -10.49
C GLU A 127 -0.41 -1.50 -9.66
N LEU A 128 -0.12 -2.76 -10.02
CA LEU A 128 -0.61 -3.93 -9.29
C LEU A 128 0.09 -4.06 -7.93
N VAL A 129 1.42 -3.90 -7.91
CA VAL A 129 2.24 -3.93 -6.68
C VAL A 129 1.85 -2.78 -5.76
N ASP A 130 1.72 -1.57 -6.31
CA ASP A 130 1.29 -0.39 -5.57
C ASP A 130 -0.11 -0.56 -4.96
N CYS A 131 -1.06 -1.12 -5.73
CA CYS A 131 -2.39 -1.46 -5.24
C CYS A 131 -2.35 -2.45 -4.06
N TYR A 132 -1.51 -3.47 -4.17
CA TYR A 132 -1.39 -4.50 -3.14
C TYR A 132 -0.91 -3.92 -1.81
N TYR A 133 0.22 -3.20 -1.82
CA TYR A 133 0.77 -2.62 -0.60
C TYR A 133 -0.07 -1.46 -0.06
N ASP A 134 -0.81 -0.74 -0.91
CA ASP A 134 -1.80 0.23 -0.45
C ASP A 134 -2.89 -0.41 0.41
N ILE A 135 -3.48 -1.52 -0.07
CA ILE A 135 -4.51 -2.26 0.66
C ILE A 135 -3.94 -2.88 1.93
N LEU A 136 -2.72 -3.43 1.88
CA LEU A 136 -2.06 -4.02 3.04
C LEU A 136 -1.88 -3.00 4.16
N PHE A 137 -1.23 -1.87 3.88
CA PHE A 137 -0.95 -0.87 4.92
C PHE A 137 -2.21 -0.11 5.35
N THR A 138 -3.14 0.16 4.44
CA THR A 138 -4.44 0.76 4.79
C THR A 138 -5.26 -0.17 5.68
N GLY A 139 -5.30 -1.48 5.35
CA GLY A 139 -5.95 -2.50 6.16
C GLY A 139 -5.35 -2.58 7.56
N TYR A 140 -4.01 -2.62 7.66
CA TYR A 140 -3.34 -2.59 8.96
C TYR A 140 -3.69 -1.33 9.75
N GLY A 141 -3.57 -0.16 9.13
CA GLY A 141 -3.84 1.13 9.77
C GLY A 141 -5.29 1.30 10.21
N ASN A 142 -6.27 0.79 9.46
CA ASN A 142 -7.69 0.90 9.84
C ASN A 142 -8.07 -0.05 10.98
N LYS A 143 -7.38 -1.18 11.11
CA LYS A 143 -7.75 -2.27 12.02
C LYS A 143 -6.93 -2.30 13.30
N ASN A 144 -5.63 -2.08 13.23
CA ASN A 144 -4.77 -2.18 14.40
C ASN A 144 -4.62 -0.80 15.03
N GLN A 145 -5.53 -0.50 15.96
CA GLN A 145 -5.59 0.74 16.72
C GLN A 145 -5.39 0.46 18.23
N PRO A 146 -4.63 1.29 18.96
CA PRO A 146 -3.88 2.44 18.47
C PRO A 146 -2.73 2.03 17.52
N PHE A 147 -2.44 2.87 16.52
CA PHE A 147 -1.31 2.66 15.61
C PHE A 147 -0.01 2.42 16.39
N ASP A 148 0.69 1.34 16.06
CA ASP A 148 2.01 1.02 16.62
C ASP A 148 2.82 0.11 15.69
N LEU A 149 3.93 0.60 15.16
CA LEU A 149 4.91 -0.19 14.39
C LEU A 149 6.30 -0.17 15.05
N SER A 150 6.42 0.24 16.31
CA SER A 150 7.73 0.37 16.99
C SER A 150 8.51 -0.94 17.07
N GLY A 151 7.80 -2.07 17.16
CA GLY A 151 8.37 -3.42 17.15
C GLY A 151 8.63 -4.01 15.77
N VAL A 152 8.26 -3.31 14.69
CA VAL A 152 8.32 -3.84 13.33
C VAL A 152 9.62 -3.40 12.65
N ASN A 153 10.34 -4.38 12.10
CA ASN A 153 11.44 -4.16 11.19
C ASN A 153 11.09 -4.77 9.83
N PHE A 154 10.92 -3.93 8.82
CA PHE A 154 10.72 -4.37 7.45
C PHE A 154 12.06 -4.71 6.81
N ASP A 155 12.35 -6.00 6.65
CA ASP A 155 13.53 -6.47 5.93
C ASP A 155 13.17 -6.75 4.47
N LEU A 156 13.38 -5.75 3.61
CA LEU A 156 12.88 -5.80 2.23
C LEU A 156 13.57 -6.88 1.39
N LYS A 157 14.73 -7.36 1.83
CA LYS A 157 15.47 -8.43 1.14
C LYS A 157 14.80 -9.80 1.30
N GLU A 158 14.07 -9.99 2.40
CA GLU A 158 13.37 -11.23 2.72
C GLU A 158 12.01 -11.34 2.01
N TYR A 159 11.48 -10.24 1.46
CA TYR A 159 10.12 -10.18 0.92
C TYR A 159 10.01 -10.54 -0.57
N HIS A 160 11.08 -11.04 -1.18
CA HIS A 160 11.10 -11.51 -2.57
C HIS A 160 10.53 -10.48 -3.57
N LEU A 161 10.75 -9.19 -3.30
CA LEU A 161 10.40 -8.09 -4.20
C LEU A 161 11.31 -8.16 -5.43
N ASN A 162 10.75 -8.02 -6.63
CA ASN A 162 11.48 -8.34 -7.86
C ASN A 162 12.63 -7.38 -8.20
N ASN A 163 12.54 -6.13 -7.75
CA ASN A 163 13.48 -5.07 -8.09
C ASN A 163 13.33 -3.87 -7.15
N ASP A 164 14.23 -2.90 -7.30
CA ASP A 164 14.27 -1.66 -6.52
C ASP A 164 12.98 -0.84 -6.65
N THR A 165 12.26 -0.93 -7.78
CA THR A 165 10.96 -0.25 -7.94
C THR A 165 9.93 -0.81 -6.98
N GLU A 166 9.83 -2.13 -6.84
CA GLU A 166 8.88 -2.76 -5.91
C GLU A 166 9.27 -2.49 -4.45
N GLN A 167 10.57 -2.46 -4.12
CA GLN A 167 11.06 -2.03 -2.80
C GLN A 167 10.70 -0.57 -2.50
N GLY A 168 10.91 0.32 -3.47
CA GLY A 168 10.52 1.71 -3.37
C GLY A 168 9.02 1.90 -3.16
N ILE A 169 8.18 1.15 -3.89
CA ILE A 169 6.72 1.16 -3.73
C ILE A 169 6.33 0.71 -2.31
N PHE A 170 6.88 -0.40 -1.83
CA PHE A 170 6.62 -0.91 -0.47
C PHE A 170 6.92 0.16 0.57
N PHE A 171 8.15 0.70 0.52
CA PHE A 171 8.62 1.71 1.47
C PHE A 171 7.73 2.95 1.45
N LEU A 172 7.46 3.49 0.25
CA LEU A 172 6.67 4.72 0.10
C LEU A 172 5.21 4.54 0.54
N ARG A 173 4.62 3.34 0.36
CA ARG A 173 3.29 3.02 0.87
C ARG A 173 3.25 2.90 2.39
N ALA A 174 4.24 2.26 3.01
CA ALA A 174 4.37 2.22 4.46
C ALA A 174 4.55 3.64 5.05
N MET A 175 5.40 4.46 4.42
CA MET A 175 5.60 5.85 4.84
C MET A 175 4.37 6.73 4.61
N ARG A 176 3.55 6.43 3.59
CA ARG A 176 2.27 7.11 3.37
C ARG A 176 1.29 6.87 4.53
N LEU A 177 1.24 5.65 5.06
CA LEU A 177 0.46 5.34 6.27
C LEU A 177 0.98 6.17 7.46
N CYS A 178 2.29 6.12 7.72
CA CYS A 178 2.93 6.86 8.81
C CYS A 178 2.64 8.37 8.72
N GLY A 179 2.83 8.98 7.55
CA GLY A 179 2.50 10.39 7.33
C GLY A 179 1.02 10.72 7.58
N THR A 180 0.10 9.80 7.21
CA THR A 180 -1.35 10.01 7.42
C THR A 180 -1.72 10.07 8.90
N VAL A 181 -1.13 9.21 9.74
CA VAL A 181 -1.53 9.12 11.15
C VAL A 181 -1.19 10.39 11.93
N ILE A 182 -0.15 11.13 11.52
CA ILE A 182 0.21 12.41 12.13
C ILE A 182 -0.39 13.64 11.44
N TRP A 183 -0.91 13.48 10.21
CA TRP A 183 -1.29 14.61 9.36
C TRP A 183 -2.31 15.55 10.03
N GLY A 184 -3.30 15.00 10.73
CA GLY A 184 -4.34 15.78 11.42
C GLY A 184 -3.78 16.66 12.53
N TYR A 185 -2.83 16.14 13.32
CA TYR A 185 -2.17 16.89 14.39
C TYR A 185 -1.32 18.04 13.85
N MET A 186 -0.73 17.86 12.68
CA MET A 186 0.15 18.86 12.05
C MET A 186 -0.63 19.93 11.28
N ASN A 187 -1.74 19.56 10.62
CA ASN A 187 -2.39 20.43 9.64
C ASN A 187 -3.79 20.92 10.06
N VAL A 188 -4.55 20.13 10.81
CA VAL A 188 -5.94 20.46 11.19
C VAL A 188 -5.97 21.22 12.52
N VAL A 189 -5.24 20.74 13.52
CA VAL A 189 -5.15 21.40 14.84
C VAL A 189 -4.31 22.69 14.72
N LYS A 190 -4.80 23.79 15.32
CA LYS A 190 -4.13 25.10 15.32
C LYS A 190 -3.98 25.64 16.75
N PRO A 191 -2.74 25.88 17.24
CA PRO A 191 -1.46 25.55 16.61
C PRO A 191 -1.26 24.02 16.45
N PRO A 192 -0.32 23.56 15.60
CA PRO A 192 -0.04 22.13 15.45
C PRO A 192 0.24 21.44 16.79
N ASN A 193 -0.28 20.22 16.96
CA ASN A 193 -0.08 19.44 18.18
C ASN A 193 1.15 18.53 18.05
N TYR A 194 2.33 19.14 18.19
CA TYR A 194 3.62 18.44 18.06
C TYR A 194 3.80 17.31 19.07
N LYS A 195 3.27 17.46 20.29
CA LYS A 195 3.40 16.45 21.35
C LYS A 195 2.68 15.15 20.97
N GLU A 196 1.43 15.25 20.48
CA GLU A 196 0.70 14.07 20.03
C GLU A 196 1.31 13.50 18.74
N ALA A 197 1.71 14.34 17.79
CA ALA A 197 2.40 13.87 16.58
C ALA A 197 3.67 13.06 16.92
N MET A 198 4.49 13.53 17.86
CA MET A 198 5.72 12.85 18.26
C MET A 198 5.46 11.47 18.85
N LYS A 199 4.41 11.29 19.66
CA LYS A 199 4.03 9.96 20.20
C LYS A 199 3.72 8.92 19.12
N TYR A 200 3.21 9.35 17.96
CA TYR A 200 3.00 8.45 16.82
C TYR A 200 4.29 8.22 16.02
N ILE A 201 5.13 9.25 15.89
CA ILE A 201 6.44 9.14 15.21
C ILE A 201 7.36 8.15 15.93
N GLU A 202 7.36 8.14 17.26
CA GLU A 202 8.11 7.17 18.08
C GLU A 202 7.68 5.71 17.81
N LYS A 203 6.53 5.52 17.17
CA LYS A 203 6.00 4.21 16.79
C LYS A 203 6.19 3.86 15.32
N TYR A 204 6.98 4.63 14.58
CA TYR A 204 7.28 4.29 13.19
C TYR A 204 8.21 3.07 13.10
N PRO A 205 8.12 2.31 12.00
CA PRO A 205 8.89 1.08 11.83
C PRO A 205 10.37 1.36 11.58
N ARG A 206 11.16 0.29 11.61
CA ARG A 206 12.48 0.24 11.00
C ARG A 206 12.43 -0.40 9.61
N PHE A 207 13.40 -0.09 8.78
CA PHE A 207 13.64 -0.73 7.49
C PHE A 207 15.09 -1.22 7.45
N ASN A 208 15.29 -2.50 7.15
CA ASN A 208 16.61 -3.13 7.09
C ASN A 208 17.45 -2.84 8.36
N SER A 209 16.81 -2.90 9.53
CA SER A 209 17.37 -2.58 10.86
C SER A 209 17.69 -1.10 11.13
N ALA A 210 17.49 -0.21 10.17
CA ALA A 210 17.68 1.23 10.34
C ALA A 210 16.34 1.96 10.63
N PRO A 211 16.37 3.11 11.32
CA PRO A 211 15.19 3.99 11.41
C PRO A 211 14.63 4.31 10.02
N TYR A 212 13.31 4.42 9.91
CA TYR A 212 12.63 4.65 8.62
C TYR A 212 13.21 5.81 7.80
N TYR A 213 13.71 6.86 8.45
CA TYR A 213 14.23 8.04 7.78
C TYR A 213 15.57 7.79 7.07
N GLN A 214 16.28 6.71 7.43
CA GLN A 214 17.57 6.34 6.84
C GLN A 214 17.45 5.40 5.62
N TYR A 215 16.23 5.09 5.17
CA TYR A 215 16.03 4.39 3.91
C TYR A 215 16.23 5.37 2.74
N LEU A 216 17.29 5.16 1.95
CA LEU A 216 17.70 6.05 0.85
C LEU A 216 17.56 5.44 -0.55
N ASP A 217 17.17 4.17 -0.63
CA ASP A 217 17.07 3.39 -1.87
C ASP A 217 15.81 3.76 -2.67
N LEU A 218 15.74 5.03 -3.10
CA LEU A 218 14.65 5.62 -3.87
C LEU A 218 15.07 5.95 -5.32
N ASN A 219 16.19 5.40 -5.80
CA ASN A 219 16.73 5.64 -7.15
C ASN A 219 16.18 4.67 -8.22
N PHE A 220 14.93 4.24 -8.09
CA PHE A 220 14.26 3.39 -9.10
C PHE A 220 13.71 4.21 -10.29
N PRO A 221 13.38 3.61 -11.45
CA PRO A 221 12.76 4.36 -12.55
C PRO A 221 11.40 4.97 -12.17
N ASP A 222 11.19 6.24 -12.51
CA ASP A 222 9.87 6.86 -12.31
C ASP A 222 8.86 6.34 -13.34
N PHE A 223 7.58 6.31 -12.97
CA PHE A 223 6.48 5.90 -13.83
C PHE A 223 5.24 6.74 -13.54
N LYS A 224 4.30 6.77 -14.49
CA LYS A 224 3.04 7.50 -14.33
C LYS A 224 1.90 6.55 -14.03
N MET A 225 1.07 6.90 -13.07
CA MET A 225 -0.18 6.18 -12.81
C MET A 225 -1.27 7.11 -12.27
N LYS A 226 -2.51 6.63 -12.30
CA LYS A 226 -3.63 7.31 -11.64
C LYS A 226 -3.59 7.02 -10.14
N ILE A 227 -2.96 7.91 -9.39
CA ILE A 227 -2.85 7.80 -7.92
C ILE A 227 -4.16 8.21 -7.24
N GLU A 228 -4.81 9.26 -7.75
CA GLU A 228 -6.13 9.71 -7.31
C GLU A 228 -7.13 9.48 -8.45
N SER A 229 -8.28 8.87 -8.13
CA SER A 229 -9.23 8.32 -9.13
C SER A 229 -9.70 9.34 -10.17
N GLU A 230 -9.90 10.59 -9.75
CA GLU A 230 -10.41 11.69 -10.58
C GLU A 230 -9.31 12.51 -11.28
N LYS A 231 -8.03 12.20 -11.00
CA LYS A 231 -6.90 12.97 -11.55
C LYS A 231 -6.25 12.27 -12.74
N LYS A 232 -5.57 13.08 -13.55
CA LYS A 232 -4.71 12.59 -14.62
C LYS A 232 -3.57 11.76 -14.03
N ALA A 233 -3.02 10.85 -14.84
CA ALA A 233 -1.83 10.12 -14.47
C ALA A 233 -0.70 11.12 -14.16
N GLN A 234 -0.08 10.96 -13.00
CA GLN A 234 0.99 11.81 -12.50
C GLN A 234 2.23 10.95 -12.17
N SER A 235 3.38 11.59 -12.03
CA SER A 235 4.61 10.91 -11.63
C SER A 235 4.42 10.26 -10.25
N TYR A 236 4.83 9.00 -10.14
CA TYR A 236 4.78 8.26 -8.90
C TYR A 236 5.72 8.87 -7.87
N LYS A 237 6.96 9.17 -8.30
CA LYS A 237 7.96 9.79 -7.42
C LYS A 237 7.55 11.18 -6.98
N GLU A 238 7.09 12.05 -7.88
CA GLU A 238 6.64 13.40 -7.51
C GLU A 238 5.52 13.36 -6.47
N TYR A 239 4.63 12.37 -6.50
CA TYR A 239 3.58 12.26 -5.49
C TYR A 239 4.09 11.68 -4.17
N TYR A 240 4.69 10.48 -4.21
CA TYR A 240 4.98 9.73 -2.99
C TYR A 240 6.24 10.23 -2.27
N ILE A 241 7.26 10.69 -3.00
CA ILE A 241 8.45 11.29 -2.37
C ILE A 241 8.07 12.65 -1.74
N ASP A 242 7.18 13.43 -2.35
CA ASP A 242 6.62 14.64 -1.70
C ASP A 242 5.94 14.31 -0.37
N LYS A 243 5.12 13.24 -0.31
CA LYS A 243 4.48 12.80 0.93
C LYS A 243 5.47 12.29 1.97
N TYR A 244 6.54 11.65 1.53
CA TYR A 244 7.61 11.26 2.44
C TYR A 244 8.38 12.48 2.97
N TYR A 245 8.67 13.49 2.14
CA TYR A 245 9.21 14.77 2.58
C TYR A 245 8.31 15.46 3.60
N GLU A 246 7.00 15.54 3.37
CA GLU A 246 6.04 16.09 4.34
C GLU A 246 6.19 15.37 5.70
N THR A 247 6.31 14.05 5.70
CA THR A 247 6.48 13.23 6.91
C THR A 247 7.79 13.54 7.64
N LEU A 248 8.91 13.66 6.92
CA LEU A 248 10.22 14.01 7.49
C LEU A 248 10.25 15.43 8.04
N ILE A 249 9.63 16.39 7.34
CA ILE A 249 9.52 17.78 7.78
C ILE A 249 8.69 17.86 9.07
N TYR A 250 7.59 17.11 9.16
CA TYR A 250 6.80 17.06 10.40
C TYR A 250 7.59 16.48 11.56
N HIS A 251 8.38 15.42 11.34
CA HIS A 251 9.28 14.89 12.36
C HIS A 251 10.31 15.93 12.81
N LEU A 252 10.95 16.62 11.85
CA LEU A 252 11.90 17.68 12.15
C LEU A 252 11.25 18.80 13.00
N GLN A 253 10.05 19.24 12.63
CA GLN A 253 9.30 20.26 13.37
C GLN A 253 8.97 19.82 14.81
N CYS A 254 8.64 18.54 15.01
CA CYS A 254 8.40 17.99 16.35
C CYS A 254 9.67 18.00 17.20
N LEU A 255 10.80 17.55 16.64
CA LEU A 255 12.08 17.56 17.36
C LEU A 255 12.53 18.97 17.74
N GLN A 256 12.29 19.95 16.86
CA GLN A 256 12.61 21.37 17.08
C GLN A 256 11.83 22.04 18.21
N GLN A 257 10.82 21.37 18.79
CA GLN A 257 10.11 21.92 19.96
C GLN A 257 10.91 21.78 21.26
N ASP A 258 12.03 21.05 21.25
CA ASP A 258 12.87 20.84 22.42
C ASP A 258 14.36 20.90 22.02
N ASP A 259 15.07 21.89 22.56
CA ASP A 259 16.49 22.17 22.28
C ASP A 259 17.43 21.03 22.68
N SER A 260 16.99 20.08 23.52
CA SER A 260 17.78 18.89 23.86
C SER A 260 17.89 17.90 22.69
N ASN A 261 17.05 18.01 21.66
CA ASN A 261 17.02 17.09 20.52
C ASN A 261 18.05 17.41 19.42
N LYS A 262 19.05 18.27 19.66
CA LYS A 262 20.05 18.67 18.65
C LYS A 262 20.69 17.50 17.91
N GLU A 263 21.07 16.44 18.63
CA GLU A 263 21.67 15.25 18.04
C GLU A 263 20.67 14.50 17.14
N LYS A 264 19.43 14.31 17.60
CA LYS A 264 18.36 13.66 16.81
C LYS A 264 17.98 14.47 15.57
N ILE A 265 17.99 15.79 15.67
CA ILE A 265 17.77 16.70 14.54
C ILE A 265 18.87 16.50 13.50
N ASN A 266 20.13 16.51 13.92
CA ASN A 266 21.26 16.27 13.02
C ASN A 266 21.21 14.88 12.39
N ASP A 267 20.91 13.84 13.16
CA ASP A 267 20.78 12.47 12.65
C ASP A 267 19.63 12.34 11.64
N LEU A 268 18.46 12.94 11.91
CA LEU A 268 17.35 12.96 10.97
C LEU A 268 17.74 13.67 9.66
N ILE A 269 18.37 14.84 9.75
CA ILE A 269 18.74 15.64 8.57
C ILE A 269 19.82 14.93 7.76
N LEU A 270 20.89 14.50 8.41
CA LEU A 270 22.05 13.91 7.76
C LEU A 270 21.83 12.45 7.37
N GLY A 271 20.91 11.75 8.01
CA GLY A 271 20.60 10.36 7.73
C GLY A 271 19.53 10.16 6.65
N SER A 272 18.76 11.19 6.29
CA SER A 272 17.61 11.06 5.41
C SER A 272 17.74 11.76 4.07
N ILE A 273 16.74 11.58 3.21
CA ILE A 273 16.64 12.29 1.93
C ILE A 273 16.52 13.82 2.07
N LEU A 274 16.44 14.35 3.29
CA LEU A 274 16.49 15.80 3.57
C LEU A 274 17.83 16.41 3.15
N LYS A 275 18.95 15.70 3.21
CA LYS A 275 20.25 16.20 2.71
C LYS A 275 20.50 15.92 1.22
N GLU A 276 19.70 15.05 0.62
CA GLU A 276 19.96 14.49 -0.71
C GLU A 276 19.33 15.34 -1.81
N GLU A 277 20.09 16.28 -2.39
CA GLU A 277 19.56 17.27 -3.34
C GLU A 277 18.89 16.66 -4.57
N MET A 278 19.35 15.49 -5.00
CA MET A 278 18.79 14.78 -6.17
C MET A 278 17.28 14.50 -6.04
N TYR A 279 16.76 14.44 -4.81
CA TYR A 279 15.36 14.20 -4.52
C TYR A 279 14.53 15.48 -4.35
N TYR A 280 15.14 16.66 -4.20
CA TYR A 280 14.39 17.90 -3.94
C TYR A 280 13.40 18.26 -5.05
N LYS A 281 13.71 17.90 -6.31
CA LYS A 281 12.83 18.08 -7.47
C LYS A 281 11.47 17.39 -7.33
N TYR A 282 11.36 16.40 -6.44
CA TYR A 282 10.12 15.69 -6.16
C TYR A 282 9.33 16.30 -5.00
N SER A 283 9.81 17.36 -4.34
CA SER A 283 9.09 18.06 -3.27
C SER A 283 8.46 19.35 -3.78
N LYS A 284 7.22 19.61 -3.38
CA LYS A 284 6.57 20.93 -3.56
C LYS A 284 7.29 22.05 -2.81
N GLN A 285 8.16 21.70 -1.85
CA GLN A 285 8.95 22.63 -1.04
C GLN A 285 10.41 22.73 -1.52
N GLU A 286 10.73 22.34 -2.76
CA GLU A 286 12.10 22.33 -3.32
C GLU A 286 12.93 23.56 -2.93
N LYS A 287 12.38 24.77 -3.14
CA LYS A 287 13.08 26.04 -2.82
C LYS A 287 13.40 26.16 -1.32
N ALA A 288 12.47 25.76 -0.46
CA ALA A 288 12.66 25.80 0.98
C ALA A 288 13.70 24.75 1.43
N LEU A 289 13.64 23.53 0.90
CA LEU A 289 14.63 22.47 1.17
C LEU A 289 16.04 22.92 0.80
N LYS A 290 16.21 23.48 -0.41
CA LYS A 290 17.50 24.02 -0.87
C LYS A 290 18.05 25.06 0.11
N LYS A 291 17.22 26.00 0.56
CA LYS A 291 17.63 27.04 1.52
C LYS A 291 17.96 26.46 2.89
N LEU A 292 17.10 25.57 3.41
CA LEU A 292 17.19 25.02 4.75
C LEU A 292 18.44 24.16 4.93
N PHE A 293 18.83 23.41 3.89
CA PHE A 293 19.94 22.45 3.99
C PHE A 293 21.24 22.92 3.36
N THR A 294 21.30 24.15 2.82
CA THR A 294 22.56 24.78 2.39
C THR A 294 23.67 24.77 3.45
N PRO A 295 23.41 25.01 4.74
CA PRO A 295 24.44 24.95 5.78
C PRO A 295 25.03 23.55 6.03
N TYR A 296 24.29 22.49 5.72
CA TYR A 296 24.69 21.10 5.96
C TYR A 296 25.44 20.46 4.79
N LYS A 297 25.87 21.27 3.81
CA LYS A 297 26.64 20.86 2.62
C LYS A 297 28.15 20.76 2.85
N ARG A 298 28.62 21.00 4.07
CA ARG A 298 30.04 21.02 4.44
C ARG A 298 30.44 19.72 5.10
#